data_AF-A0A2X2HZT7-F1
#
_entry.id   AF-A0A2X2HZT7-F1
#
_cell.length_a   1.000
_cell.length_b   1.000
_cell.length_c   1.000
_cell.angle_alpha   90.00
_cell.angle_beta   90.00
_cell.angle_gamma   90.00
#
_symmetry.space_group_name_H-M   'P 1'
#
loop_
_entity.id
_entity.type
_entity.pdbx_description
1 polymer ?
#
loop_
_entity_poly.entity_id
_entity_poly.type
_entity_poly.pdbx_seq_one_letter_code
_entity_poly.pdbx_strand_id
1 'polypeptide(L)'
;MLFHLALYRNNPRCKAVVHLHSTWSTALSCLQGLDSSNVIRPFTPYVVMRMGNVPLVPYYRPGDKRIAQDLAELAADNQAFLLANHGPVVCGESLQEAANNMEELEETAKLIFILGDRPIRYLTAGEIAELRS
;
A
#
# COMPACT_ATOMS: atom_id res chain seq x y z
N MET A 1 -10.52 -0.03 -14.33
CA MET A 1 -10.42 -1.49 -14.58
C MET A 1 -9.10 -1.95 -15.24
N LEU A 2 -8.38 -1.10 -16.00
CA LEU A 2 -7.11 -1.50 -16.65
C LEU A 2 -6.00 -1.91 -15.66
N PHE A 3 -5.87 -1.22 -14.53
CA PHE A 3 -4.79 -1.53 -13.58
C PHE A 3 -5.04 -2.79 -12.76
N HIS A 4 -6.30 -3.18 -12.50
CA HIS A 4 -6.60 -4.49 -11.89
C HIS A 4 -6.06 -5.62 -12.79
N LEU A 5 -6.29 -5.52 -14.10
CA LEU A 5 -5.79 -6.49 -15.06
C LEU A 5 -4.26 -6.53 -15.13
N ALA A 6 -3.61 -5.37 -15.00
CA ALA A 6 -2.15 -5.30 -14.93
C ALA A 6 -1.59 -6.04 -13.71
N LEU A 7 -2.22 -5.90 -12.54
CA LEU A 7 -1.84 -6.62 -11.32
C LEU A 7 -2.04 -8.14 -11.49
N TYR A 8 -3.19 -8.58 -12.01
CA TYR A 8 -3.43 -10.00 -12.26
C TYR A 8 -2.43 -10.63 -13.24
N ARG A 9 -1.97 -9.87 -14.25
CA ARG A 9 -1.02 -10.38 -15.25
C ARG A 9 0.42 -10.47 -14.75
N ASN A 10 0.81 -9.58 -13.82
CA ASN A 10 2.20 -9.44 -13.39
C ASN A 10 2.46 -9.99 -11.97
N ASN A 11 1.41 -10.43 -11.27
CA ASN A 11 1.53 -11.14 -10.00
C ASN A 11 0.68 -12.42 -10.01
N PRO A 12 1.28 -13.60 -10.24
CA PRO A 12 0.55 -14.88 -10.25
C PRO A 12 -0.17 -15.21 -8.95
N ARG A 13 0.25 -14.66 -7.81
CA ARG A 13 -0.41 -14.84 -6.50
C ARG A 13 -1.63 -13.94 -6.33
N CYS A 14 -1.74 -12.84 -7.08
CA CYS A 14 -2.90 -11.96 -7.04
C CYS A 14 -4.15 -12.69 -7.58
N LYS A 15 -5.09 -13.02 -6.70
CA LYS A 15 -6.41 -13.60 -7.05
C LYS A 15 -7.58 -12.66 -6.77
N ALA A 16 -7.36 -11.61 -5.98
CA ALA A 16 -8.29 -10.52 -5.77
C ALA A 16 -7.55 -9.18 -5.67
N VAL A 17 -8.23 -8.11 -6.08
CA VAL A 17 -7.76 -6.72 -5.95
C VAL A 17 -8.87 -5.88 -5.33
N VAL A 18 -8.56 -5.20 -4.23
CA VAL A 18 -9.42 -4.21 -3.56
C VAL A 18 -8.83 -2.82 -3.81
N HIS A 19 -9.63 -1.92 -4.36
CA HIS A 19 -9.28 -0.52 -4.55
C HIS A 19 -10.37 0.34 -3.91
N LEU A 20 -9.97 1.23 -3.01
CA LEU A 20 -10.88 2.11 -2.29
C LEU A 20 -10.30 3.53 -2.27
N HIS A 21 -11.15 4.49 -1.90
CA HIS A 21 -10.74 5.83 -1.48
C HIS A 21 -10.96 5.95 0.03
N SER A 22 -10.39 5.02 0.80
CA SER A 22 -10.51 5.02 2.26
C SER A 22 -9.88 6.28 2.85
N THR A 23 -10.52 6.85 3.86
CA THR A 23 -10.31 8.23 4.29
C THR A 23 -8.85 8.54 4.62
N TRP A 24 -8.22 7.72 5.47
CA TRP A 24 -6.88 7.99 5.98
C TRP A 24 -5.79 7.62 4.98
N SER A 25 -5.96 6.51 4.25
CA SER A 25 -5.03 6.14 3.18
C SER A 25 -5.05 7.16 2.04
N THR A 26 -6.24 7.67 1.69
CA THR A 26 -6.36 8.74 0.69
C THR A 26 -5.74 10.04 1.20
N ALA A 27 -5.95 10.40 2.47
CA ALA A 27 -5.29 11.54 3.08
C ALA A 27 -3.75 11.41 3.04
N LEU A 28 -3.22 10.22 3.37
CA LEU A 28 -1.79 9.91 3.27
C LEU A 28 -1.30 10.11 1.83
N SER A 29 -2.05 9.62 0.83
CA SER A 29 -1.67 9.70 -0.58
C SER A 29 -1.54 11.13 -1.12
N CYS A 30 -2.09 12.12 -0.41
CA CYS A 30 -2.06 13.53 -0.78
C CYS A 30 -0.86 14.29 -0.19
N LEU A 31 -0.06 13.67 0.67
CA LEU A 31 1.08 14.33 1.32
C LEU A 31 2.28 14.50 0.37
N GLN A 32 3.02 15.58 0.56
CA GLN A 32 4.31 15.80 -0.11
C GLN A 32 5.45 15.14 0.68
N GLY A 33 6.56 14.84 0.01
CA GLY A 33 7.79 14.36 0.66
C GLY A 33 7.75 12.91 1.14
N LEU A 34 6.75 12.12 0.70
CA LEU A 34 6.70 10.69 0.97
C LEU A 34 7.85 9.96 0.29
N ASP A 35 8.39 8.94 0.96
CA ASP A 35 9.29 7.97 0.34
C ASP A 35 8.49 7.12 -0.66
N SER A 36 8.80 7.25 -1.95
CA SER A 36 8.08 6.56 -3.01
C SER A 36 8.30 5.05 -3.01
N SER A 37 9.37 4.56 -2.39
CA SER A 37 9.64 3.13 -2.28
C SER A 37 8.82 2.46 -1.16
N ASN A 38 8.48 3.22 -0.12
CA ASN A 38 7.65 2.75 0.99
C ASN A 38 7.03 3.93 1.77
N VAL A 39 5.73 4.16 1.58
CA VAL A 39 5.01 5.29 2.21
C VAL A 39 4.75 5.10 3.70
N ILE A 40 4.96 3.89 4.23
CA ILE A 40 4.72 3.56 5.64
C ILE A 40 6.04 3.27 6.34
N ARG A 41 6.43 4.15 7.26
CA ARG A 41 7.48 3.87 8.24
C ARG A 41 6.87 3.03 9.39
N PRO A 42 7.23 1.75 9.55
CA PRO A 42 6.50 0.86 10.45
C PRO A 42 6.69 1.20 11.94
N PHE A 43 5.58 1.26 12.66
CA PHE A 43 5.52 1.32 14.13
C PHE A 43 4.62 0.22 14.72
N THR A 44 3.94 -0.54 13.85
CA THR A 44 3.19 -1.77 14.15
C THR A 44 3.66 -2.89 13.19
N PRO A 45 3.55 -4.17 13.58
CA PRO A 45 4.17 -5.26 12.82
C PRO A 45 3.36 -5.71 11.60
N TYR A 46 2.02 -5.62 11.64
CA TYR A 46 1.16 -6.31 10.68
C TYR A 46 1.24 -5.77 9.26
N VAL A 47 1.50 -4.47 9.07
CA VAL A 47 1.72 -3.90 7.73
C VAL A 47 2.94 -4.57 7.06
N VAL A 48 4.00 -4.83 7.82
CA VAL A 48 5.22 -5.47 7.33
C VAL A 48 4.97 -6.94 7.00
N MET A 49 4.34 -7.67 7.93
CA MET A 49 4.07 -9.10 7.78
C MET A 49 3.13 -9.41 6.60
N ARG A 50 2.12 -8.57 6.38
CA ARG A 50 1.02 -8.86 5.45
C ARG A 50 1.17 -8.22 4.07
N MET A 51 1.90 -7.12 3.97
CA MET A 51 2.01 -6.34 2.73
C MET A 51 3.46 -5.99 2.36
N GLY A 52 4.40 -6.06 3.29
CA GLY A 52 5.78 -5.65 3.07
C GLY A 52 5.90 -4.13 2.91
N ASN A 53 6.48 -3.70 1.79
CA ASN A 53 6.58 -2.28 1.45
C ASN A 53 5.30 -1.83 0.72
N VAL A 54 4.95 -0.55 0.87
CA VAL A 54 3.81 0.07 0.15
C VAL A 54 4.35 1.21 -0.73
N PRO A 55 4.70 0.94 -2.00
CA PRO A 55 5.22 1.97 -2.91
C PRO A 55 4.16 3.01 -3.28
N LEU A 56 4.62 4.22 -3.58
CA LEU A 56 3.80 5.34 -4.08
C LEU A 56 3.87 5.40 -5.61
N VAL A 57 2.73 5.23 -6.28
CA VAL A 57 2.59 5.48 -7.71
C VAL A 57 2.28 6.96 -7.93
N PRO A 58 2.96 7.66 -8.86
CA PRO A 58 2.69 9.06 -9.16
C PRO A 58 1.23 9.32 -9.54
N TYR A 59 0.80 10.56 -9.35
CA TYR A 59 -0.53 10.96 -9.79
C TYR A 59 -0.61 10.94 -11.33
N TYR A 60 -1.66 10.31 -11.81
CA TYR A 60 -2.09 10.41 -13.20
C TYR A 60 -3.61 10.61 -13.24
N ARG A 61 -4.10 11.14 -14.36
CA ARG A 61 -5.54 11.27 -14.60
C ARG A 61 -6.21 9.88 -14.49
N PRO A 62 -7.37 9.74 -13.81
CA PRO A 62 -8.10 8.49 -13.77
C PRO A 62 -8.34 7.92 -15.18
N GLY A 63 -7.95 6.66 -15.40
CA GLY A 63 -8.02 5.97 -16.69
C GLY A 63 -6.77 6.10 -17.57
N ASP A 64 -5.76 6.88 -17.15
CA ASP A 64 -4.45 6.92 -17.81
C ASP A 64 -3.76 5.55 -17.75
N LYS A 65 -3.15 5.14 -18.86
CA LYS A 65 -2.49 3.83 -18.98
C LYS A 65 -1.24 3.73 -18.11
N ARG A 66 -0.61 4.87 -17.76
CA ARG A 66 0.58 4.91 -16.91
C ARG A 66 0.34 4.34 -15.52
N ILE A 67 -0.87 4.51 -14.97
CA ILE A 67 -1.27 3.87 -13.69
C ILE A 67 -1.09 2.35 -13.78
N ALA A 68 -1.52 1.74 -14.88
CA ALA A 68 -1.43 0.31 -15.08
C ALA A 68 -0.01 -0.16 -15.41
N GLN A 69 0.82 0.68 -16.03
CA GLN A 69 2.23 0.39 -16.33
C GLN A 69 3.05 0.38 -15.04
N ASP A 70 2.96 1.43 -14.23
CA ASP A 70 3.69 1.54 -12.97
C ASP A 70 3.27 0.42 -12.00
N LEU A 71 1.96 0.12 -11.91
CA LEU A 71 1.48 -1.00 -11.11
C LEU A 71 1.95 -2.36 -11.63
N ALA A 72 2.08 -2.55 -12.95
CA ALA A 72 2.61 -3.79 -13.52
C ALA A 72 4.07 -4.02 -13.12
N GLU A 73 4.90 -2.98 -13.17
CA GLU A 73 6.31 -3.02 -12.83
C GLU A 73 6.54 -3.36 -11.35
N LEU A 74 5.65 -2.87 -10.47
CA LEU A 74 5.74 -3.09 -9.03
C LEU A 74 5.02 -4.37 -8.55
N ALA A 75 4.21 -5.02 -9.40
CA ALA A 75 3.29 -6.09 -9.01
C ALA A 75 3.99 -7.35 -8.46
N ALA A 76 5.20 -7.66 -8.95
CA ALA A 76 5.90 -8.89 -8.61
C ALA A 76 6.32 -8.92 -7.13
N ASP A 77 6.72 -7.77 -6.58
CA ASP A 77 7.33 -7.67 -5.26
C ASP A 77 6.42 -7.05 -4.19
N ASN A 78 5.26 -6.51 -4.58
CA ASN A 78 4.38 -5.76 -3.68
C ASN A 78 2.94 -6.28 -3.71
N GLN A 79 2.29 -6.30 -2.55
CA GLN A 79 0.87 -6.66 -2.40
C GLN A 79 -0.03 -5.45 -2.17
N ALA A 80 0.53 -4.28 -1.85
CA ALA A 80 -0.23 -3.04 -1.66
C ALA A 80 0.49 -1.88 -2.32
N PHE A 81 -0.28 -0.90 -2.78
CA PHE A 81 0.19 0.27 -3.49
C PHE A 81 -0.61 1.48 -3.03
N LEU A 82 0.03 2.64 -2.96
CA LEU A 82 -0.66 3.91 -2.77
C LEU A 82 -0.60 4.72 -4.06
N LEU A 83 -1.73 5.15 -4.58
CA LEU A 83 -1.79 6.03 -5.73
C LEU A 83 -1.84 7.49 -5.25
N ALA A 84 -0.83 8.29 -5.57
CA ALA A 84 -0.75 9.67 -5.14
C ALA A 84 -1.99 10.47 -5.55
N ASN A 85 -2.54 11.24 -4.62
CA ASN A 85 -3.78 12.00 -4.77
C ASN A 85 -4.99 11.17 -5.25
N HIS A 86 -5.06 9.88 -4.86
CA HIS A 86 -6.11 8.99 -5.34
C HIS A 86 -6.54 7.94 -4.30
N GLY A 87 -5.62 7.13 -3.77
CA GLY A 87 -5.95 6.14 -2.73
C GLY A 87 -5.29 4.77 -2.91
N PRO A 88 -5.58 3.82 -2.01
CA PRO A 88 -4.93 2.52 -1.98
C PRO A 88 -5.45 1.52 -3.02
N VAL A 89 -4.55 0.62 -3.43
CA VAL A 89 -4.85 -0.60 -4.19
C VAL A 89 -4.15 -1.76 -3.50
N VAL A 90 -4.88 -2.82 -3.16
CA VAL A 90 -4.36 -3.97 -2.41
C VAL A 90 -4.73 -5.26 -3.11
N CYS A 91 -3.75 -6.16 -3.25
CA CYS A 91 -3.88 -7.49 -3.82
C CYS A 91 -3.92 -8.54 -2.70
N GLY A 92 -4.51 -9.70 -2.99
CA GLY A 92 -4.49 -10.88 -2.11
C GLY A 92 -4.74 -12.18 -2.87
N GLU A 93 -4.46 -13.31 -2.25
CA GLU A 93 -4.72 -14.66 -2.79
C GLU A 93 -6.19 -15.07 -2.62
N SER A 94 -6.96 -14.26 -1.88
CA SER A 94 -8.42 -14.30 -1.82
C SER A 94 -8.99 -12.90 -1.62
N LEU A 95 -10.29 -12.72 -1.89
CA LEU A 95 -10.96 -11.44 -1.60
C LEU A 95 -10.92 -11.10 -0.10
N GLN A 96 -11.09 -12.10 0.76
CA GLN A 96 -11.03 -11.92 2.21
C GLN A 96 -9.66 -11.40 2.65
N GLU A 97 -8.58 -11.99 2.13
CA GLU A 97 -7.22 -11.55 2.44
C GLU A 97 -6.98 -10.11 1.94
N ALA A 98 -7.36 -9.80 0.70
CA ALA A 98 -7.21 -8.46 0.13
C ALA A 98 -8.01 -7.41 0.92
N ALA A 99 -9.23 -7.75 1.37
CA ALA A 99 -10.06 -6.89 2.21
C ALA A 99 -9.42 -6.69 3.59
N ASN A 100 -8.98 -7.76 4.26
CA ASN A 100 -8.32 -7.67 5.55
C ASN A 100 -7.01 -6.87 5.46
N ASN A 101 -6.26 -6.97 4.35
CA ASN A 101 -5.03 -6.21 4.11
C ASN A 101 -5.36 -4.72 3.90
N MET A 102 -6.45 -4.42 3.19
CA MET A 102 -6.95 -3.06 3.00
C MET A 102 -7.35 -2.40 4.33
N GLU A 103 -8.03 -3.14 5.21
CA GLU A 103 -8.38 -2.65 6.56
C GLU A 103 -7.14 -2.37 7.41
N GLU A 104 -6.14 -3.25 7.37
CA GLU A 104 -4.86 -3.05 8.08
C GLU A 104 -4.11 -1.81 7.57
N LEU A 105 -4.09 -1.61 6.25
CA LEU A 105 -3.50 -0.43 5.62
C LEU A 105 -4.20 0.85 6.06
N GLU A 106 -5.53 0.85 6.06
CA GLU A 106 -6.33 2.00 6.48
C GLU A 106 -6.15 2.34 7.96
N GLU A 107 -6.16 1.34 8.85
CA GLU A 107 -5.95 1.58 10.28
C GLU A 107 -4.52 2.04 10.56
N THR A 108 -3.53 1.52 9.83
CA THR A 108 -2.14 2.01 9.90
C THR A 108 -2.05 3.47 9.45
N ALA A 109 -2.67 3.84 8.33
CA ALA A 109 -2.71 5.21 7.86
C ALA A 109 -3.41 6.14 8.87
N LYS A 110 -4.52 5.70 9.45
CA LYS A 110 -5.23 6.42 10.52
C LYS A 110 -4.35 6.69 11.73
N LEU A 111 -3.57 5.69 12.16
CA LEU A 111 -2.62 5.85 13.28
C LEU A 111 -1.57 6.92 12.97
N ILE A 112 -1.07 7.03 11.74
CA ILE A 112 -0.11 8.09 11.35
C ILE A 112 -0.68 9.47 11.68
N PHE A 113 -1.93 9.74 11.28
CA PHE A 113 -2.56 11.04 11.53
C PHE A 113 -2.96 11.25 13.00
N ILE A 114 -3.39 10.21 13.71
CA ILE A 114 -3.74 10.30 15.15
C ILE A 114 -2.49 10.58 16.00
N LEU A 115 -1.36 9.91 15.68
CA LEU A 115 -0.10 10.11 16.37
C LEU A 115 0.46 11.51 16.09
N GLY A 116 0.36 11.99 14.85
CA GLY A 116 0.81 13.33 14.45
C GLY A 116 2.28 13.55 14.80
N ASP A 117 2.59 14.70 15.40
CA ASP A 117 3.97 15.10 15.74
C ASP A 117 4.45 14.53 17.10
N ARG A 118 3.70 13.62 17.72
CA ARG A 118 4.11 13.00 18.99
C ARG A 118 5.35 12.12 18.77
N PRO A 119 6.23 11.94 19.76
CA PRO A 119 7.33 10.99 19.66
C PRO A 119 6.82 9.56 19.46
N ILE A 120 7.04 9.00 18.27
CA ILE A 120 6.66 7.63 17.92
C ILE A 120 7.85 6.68 18.17
N ARG A 121 7.59 5.58 18.86
CA ARG A 121 8.54 4.46 18.94
C ARG A 121 8.38 3.60 17.69
N TYR A 122 9.19 3.89 16.67
CA TYR A 122 9.21 3.08 15.46
C TYR A 122 9.85 1.71 15.71
N LEU A 123 9.52 0.75 14.83
CA LEU A 123 10.24 -0.50 14.76
C LEU A 123 11.67 -0.24 14.27
N THR A 124 12.63 -0.89 14.92
CA THR A 124 14.02 -0.89 14.51
C THR A 124 14.23 -1.76 13.28
N ALA A 125 15.36 -1.62 12.60
CA ALA A 125 15.69 -2.48 11.46
C ALA A 125 15.77 -3.97 11.84
N GLY A 126 16.23 -4.28 13.06
CA GLY A 126 16.24 -5.64 13.60
C GLY A 126 14.83 -6.21 13.78
N GLU A 127 13.95 -5.44 14.43
CA GLU A 127 12.54 -5.84 14.61
C GLU A 127 11.80 -5.99 13.28
N ILE A 128 12.08 -5.17 12.27
CA ILE A 128 11.48 -5.32 10.93
C ILE A 128 12.02 -6.59 10.23
N ALA A 129 13.30 -6.94 10.41
CA ALA A 129 13.89 -8.12 9.80
C ALA A 129 13.27 -9.42 10.32
N GLU A 130 12.89 -9.48 11.60
CA GLU A 130 12.19 -10.61 12.22
C GLU A 130 10.80 -10.88 11.61
N LEU A 131 10.19 -9.90 10.94
CA LEU A 131 8.86 -10.00 10.36
C LEU A 131 8.85 -10.46 8.89
N ARG A 132 10.04 -10.60 8.28
CA ARG A 132 10.22 -10.94 6.85
C ARG A 132 10.70 -12.37 6.61
N SER A 133 10.82 -13.18 7.68
CA SER A 133 11.24 -14.58 7.66
C SER A 133 10.09 -15.55 7.43
#